data_AF-A0AAD7XXY0-F1
#
_entry.id   AF-A0AAD7XXY0-F1
#
_cell.length_a   1.000
_cell.length_b   1.000
_cell.length_c   1.000
_cell.angle_alpha   90.00
_cell.angle_beta   90.00
_cell.angle_gamma   90.00
#
_symmetry.space_group_name_H-M   'P 1'
#
loop_
_entity.id
_entity.type
_entity.pdbx_description
1 polymer ?
#
loop_
_entity_poly.entity_id
_entity_poly.type
_entity_poly.pdbx_seq_one_letter_code
_entity_poly.pdbx_strand_id
1 'polypeptide(L)' 'MLGINLAENKIFKVMVRLLAQASIKPVMDKDNKPIYPGINAFIIGGTVMVPAQDTMQFVQLDNPSNF' A
#
# COMPACT_ATOMS: atom_id res chain seq x y z
N MET A 1 -20.49 -12.79 -9.55
CA MET A 1 -20.31 -11.52 -10.30
C MET A 1 -20.47 -10.29 -9.40
N LEU A 2 -21.55 -10.18 -8.59
CA LEU A 2 -21.78 -9.00 -7.74
C LEU A 2 -20.66 -8.70 -6.72
N GLY A 3 -20.10 -9.73 -6.07
CA GLY A 3 -19.06 -9.57 -5.07
C GLY A 3 -17.70 -9.10 -5.62
N ILE A 4 -17.36 -9.48 -6.86
CA ILE A 4 -16.10 -9.11 -7.51
C ILE A 4 -16.12 -7.61 -7.84
N ASN A 5 -17.17 -7.14 -8.52
CA ASN A 5 -17.33 -5.72 -8.84
C ASN A 5 -17.34 -4.83 -7.59
N LEU A 6 -17.90 -5.31 -6.47
CA LEU A 6 -17.87 -4.58 -5.21
C LEU A 6 -16.45 -4.51 -4.61
N ALA A 7 -15.71 -5.62 -4.66
CA ALA A 7 -14.34 -5.67 -4.17
C ALA A 7 -13.41 -4.76 -4.99
N GLU A 8 -13.50 -4.82 -6.32
CA GLU A 8 -12.74 -3.98 -7.25
C GLU A 8 -12.99 -2.49 -6.99
N ASN A 9 -14.26 -2.09 -6.88
CA ASN A 9 -14.62 -0.71 -6.59
C ASN A 9 -14.11 -0.22 -5.23
N LYS A 10 -14.08 -1.10 -4.21
CA LYS A 10 -13.52 -0.76 -2.90
C LYS A 10 -12.02 -0.53 -2.97
N ILE A 11 -11.28 -1.44 -3.60
CA ILE A 11 -9.82 -1.32 -3.74
C ILE A 11 -9.47 -0.07 -4.53
N PHE A 12 -10.14 0.16 -5.66
CA PHE A 12 -9.91 1.35 -6.50
C PHE A 12 -10.10 2.65 -5.71
N LYS A 13 -11.23 2.79 -4.99
CA LYS A 13 -11.52 4.00 -4.19
C LYS A 13 -10.50 4.22 -3.08
N VAL A 14 -10.06 3.16 -2.41
CA VAL A 14 -9.02 3.26 -1.36
C VAL A 14 -7.69 3.71 -1.96
N MET A 15 -7.25 3.06 -3.05
CA MET A 15 -5.99 3.39 -3.71
C MET A 15 -5.96 4.83 -4.21
N VAL A 16 -6.99 5.27 -4.94
CA VAL A 16 -7.04 6.65 -5.48
C VAL A 16 -7.03 7.68 -4.35
N ARG A 17 -7.80 7.48 -3.29
CA ARG A 17 -7.84 8.43 -2.16
C ARG A 17 -6.52 8.51 -1.43
N LEU A 18 -5.83 7.40 -1.24
CA LEU A 18 -4.51 7.37 -0.61
C LEU A 18 -3.48 8.09 -1.48
N LEU A 19 -3.41 7.75 -2.77
CA LEU A 19 -2.41 8.28 -3.70
C LEU A 19 -2.64 9.75 -4.06
N ALA A 20 -3.88 10.24 -3.97
CA ALA A 20 -4.18 11.67 -4.14
C ALA A 20 -3.69 12.53 -2.97
N GLN A 21 -3.49 11.95 -1.78
CA GLN A 21 -3.14 12.69 -0.55
C GLN A 21 -1.70 12.45 -0.10
N ALA A 22 -1.12 11.30 -0.44
CA ALA A 22 0.19 10.90 0.06
C ALA A 22 1.01 10.14 -0.98
N SER A 23 2.32 10.39 -0.96
CA SER A 23 3.32 9.48 -1.54
C SER A 23 3.61 8.33 -0.58
N ILE A 24 3.76 7.13 -1.10
CA ILE A 24 4.20 5.97 -0.34
C ILE A 24 5.71 5.82 -0.51
N LYS A 25 6.47 5.82 0.59
CA LYS A 25 7.93 5.71 0.59
C LYS A 25 8.39 4.55 1.48
N PRO A 26 9.56 3.94 1.18
CA PRO A 26 10.18 2.97 2.08
C PRO A 26 10.55 3.62 3.41
N VAL A 27 10.63 2.81 4.48
CA VAL A 27 11.18 3.27 5.76
C VAL A 27 12.70 3.41 5.60
N MET A 28 13.30 4.42 6.25
CA MET A 28 14.75 4.59 6.27
C MET A 28 15.36 3.80 7.44
N ASP A 29 16.47 3.10 7.21
CA ASP A 29 17.26 2.50 8.27
C ASP A 29 18.11 3.55 9.03
N LYS A 30 18.91 3.08 9.99
CA LYS A 30 19.80 3.92 10.80
C LYS A 30 20.91 4.61 10.00
N ASP A 31 21.24 4.07 8.82
CA ASP A 31 22.27 4.58 7.91
C ASP A 31 21.66 5.44 6.78
N ASN A 32 20.37 5.81 6.91
CA ASN A 32 19.62 6.55 5.91
C ASN A 32 19.53 5.84 4.55
N LYS A 33 19.43 4.50 4.56
CA LYS A 33 19.13 3.67 3.38
C LYS A 33 17.67 3.24 3.37
N PRO A 34 17.04 3.14 2.20
CA PRO A 34 15.65 2.67 2.10
C PRO A 34 15.55 1.17 2.39
N ILE A 35 14.65 0.80 3.29
CA ILE A 35 14.19 -0.56 3.52
C ILE A 35 12.95 -0.79 2.66
N TYR A 36 13.12 -1.53 1.56
CA TYR A 36 12.02 -1.90 0.67
C TYR A 36 11.26 -3.11 1.19
N PRO A 37 9.95 -3.17 0.94
CA PRO A 37 9.17 -4.29 1.39
C PRO A 37 9.52 -5.59 0.67
N GLY A 38 9.45 -6.70 1.39
CA GLY A 38 9.75 -8.03 0.87
C GLY A 38 8.64 -8.57 -0.02
N ILE A 39 8.64 -8.22 -1.32
CA ILE A 39 7.57 -8.58 -2.27
C ILE A 39 7.37 -10.10 -2.47
N ASN A 40 8.36 -10.91 -2.11
CA ASN A 40 8.34 -12.36 -2.21
C ASN A 40 8.07 -13.05 -0.86
N ALA A 41 7.88 -12.29 0.21
CA ALA A 41 7.59 -12.83 1.53
C ALA A 41 6.09 -12.98 1.72
N PHE A 42 5.64 -14.18 2.08
CA PHE A 42 4.22 -14.51 2.22
C PHE A 42 3.97 -15.36 3.47
N ILE A 43 2.76 -15.26 4.00
CA ILE A 43 2.25 -16.15 5.06
C ILE A 43 0.99 -16.87 4.57
N ILE A 44 0.80 -18.10 5.06
CA ILE A 44 -0.35 -18.94 4.71
C ILE A 44 -1.51 -18.59 5.65
N GLY A 45 -2.54 -17.94 5.12
CA GLY A 45 -3.78 -17.60 5.82
C GLY A 45 -4.89 -18.63 5.59
N GLY A 46 -4.56 -19.92 5.66
CA GLY A 46 -5.47 -21.01 5.30
C GLY A 46 -5.59 -21.17 3.77
N THR A 47 -6.77 -20.91 3.21
CA THR A 47 -7.05 -21.05 1.76
C THR A 47 -6.42 -19.93 0.92
N VAL A 48 -5.96 -18.84 1.55
CA VAL A 48 -5.38 -17.68 0.86
C VAL A 48 -3.93 -17.44 1.28
N MET A 49 -3.12 -16.99 0.33
CA MET A 49 -1.78 -16.48 0.57
C MET A 49 -1.86 -14.97 0.74
N VAL A 50 -1.25 -14.44 1.80
CA VAL A 50 -1.17 -12.97 2.00
C VAL A 50 0.29 -12.55 2.14
N PRO A 51 0.65 -11.33 1.74
CA PRO A 51 2.00 -10.80 1.97
C PRO A 51 2.38 -10.88 3.45
N ALA A 52 3.66 -11.14 3.72
CA ALA A 52 4.19 -10.97 5.06
C ALA A 52 4.05 -9.51 5.50
N GLN A 53 3.98 -9.28 6.80
CA GLN A 53 3.85 -7.93 7.35
C GLN A 53 5.09 -7.10 7.00
N ASP A 54 4.85 -5.86 6.55
CA ASP A 54 5.89 -4.90 6.23
C ASP A 54 5.50 -3.48 6.67
N THR A 55 6.45 -2.55 6.67
CA THR A 55 6.24 -1.16 7.08
C THR A 55 6.61 -0.20 5.96
N MET A 56 5.72 0.76 5.67
CA MET A 56 5.96 1.84 4.72
C MET A 56 5.54 3.18 5.33
N GLN A 57 6.05 4.28 4.77
CA GLN A 57 5.73 5.63 5.19
C GLN A 57 4.76 6.28 4.20
N PHE A 58 3.68 6.87 4.72
CA PHE A 58 2.80 7.75 3.96
C PHE A 58 3.25 9.20 4.20
N VAL A 59 3.71 9.86 3.13
CA VAL A 59 4.18 11.25 3.18
C VAL A 59 3.16 12.11 2.48
N GLN A 60 2.54 13.04 3.22
CA GLN A 60 1.55 13.97 2.69
C GLN A 60 2.14 14.75 1.50
N LEU A 61 1.35 14.90 0.44
CA LEU A 61 1.71 15.74 -0.70
C LEU A 61 1.55 17.22 -0.34
N ASP A 62 2.50 18.05 -0.75
CA ASP A 62 2.52 19.49 -0.47
C ASP A 62 1.31 20.24 -1.06
N ASN A 63 0.61 19.65 -2.05
CA ASN A 63 -0.58 20.21 -2.66
C ASN A 63 -1.58 19.13 -3.10
N PRO A 64 -2.54 18.73 -2.24
CA PRO A 64 -3.51 17.68 -2.55
C PRO A 64 -4.57 18.09 -3.61
N SER A 65 -4.57 19.34 -4.06
CA SER A 65 -5.58 19.93 -4.95
C SER A 65 -5.20 19.95 -6.46
N ASN A 66 -4.13 19.28 -6.86
CA ASN A 66 -3.68 19.20 -8.27
C ASN A 66 -4.17 17.94 -9.02
N PHE A 67 -5.17 17.24 -8.51
CA PHE A 67 -5.82 16.09 -9.15
C PHE A 67 -7.27 16.40 -9.52
#